data_AF-A0ABC9XTP8-F1
#
_entry.id   AF-A0ABC9XTP8-F1
#
_cell.length_a   1.000
_cell.length_b   1.000
_cell.length_c   1.000
_cell.angle_alpha   90.00
_cell.angle_beta   90.00
_cell.angle_gamma   90.00
#
_symmetry.space_group_name_H-M   'P 1'
#
loop_
_entity.id
_entity.type
_entity.pdbx_description
1 polymer ?
#
loop_
_entity_poly.entity_id
_entity_poly.type
_entity_poly.pdbx_seq_one_letter_code
_entity_poly.pdbx_strand_id
1 'polypeptide(L)'
;MSKKQRDRLHAEVQQQLEQRQRERAAEGAPAVPLGLTGCRGHPLTPAGTLGCPGTHHGGTEGRAGPTAEMEPGRPEGTKRGPDGDGDGDGADFYPHPSVSSLLESPTSSGVEIEHLTQNVLKSYRETCQLRAEDLQLRRWDTFSREEVCAYQRKSMEEMWQRCAGRITEAIQYVVEFAKRLRGFMDLCQNDQIVLLKAGAMEVVLVRMCRAFNSDNRTVFFEGKYAGAELFRSLGCHELIGSIFDFAQSLCALHFSESEVALFSALVLVNANRPWLQDQAKVARLQGHLEIAFRLLLRRTHREGLLARVRGPNLRAWGVGRLPPQGRLRALCSQHVEQLQAFRRLHPGVLHAAFPPLYRELFASEAETPGSAR
;
A
#
# COMPACT_ATOMS: atom_id res chain seq x y z
N MET A 1 -35.48 26.32 -9.80
CA MET A 1 -36.63 25.45 -9.43
C MET A 1 -37.73 26.29 -8.82
N SER A 2 -38.99 26.05 -9.23
CA SER A 2 -40.15 26.75 -8.66
C SER A 2 -40.34 26.37 -7.19
N LYS A 3 -40.92 27.27 -6.37
CA LYS A 3 -41.23 27.00 -4.96
C LYS A 3 -42.02 25.69 -4.78
N LYS A 4 -42.99 25.45 -5.67
CA LYS A 4 -43.78 24.22 -5.73
C LYS A 4 -42.96 22.95 -6.00
N GLN A 5 -41.85 23.06 -6.74
CA GLN A 5 -40.96 21.92 -7.00
C GLN A 5 -40.05 21.63 -5.79
N ARG A 6 -39.61 22.68 -5.08
CA ARG A 6 -38.84 22.50 -3.84
C ARG A 6 -39.68 21.88 -2.74
N ASP A 7 -40.92 22.33 -2.58
CA ASP A 7 -41.83 21.81 -1.55
C ASP A 7 -42.19 20.34 -1.82
N ARG A 8 -42.38 19.95 -3.09
CA ARG A 8 -42.56 18.54 -3.49
C ARG A 8 -41.33 17.68 -3.19
N LEU A 9 -40.14 18.17 -3.52
CA LEU A 9 -38.90 17.45 -3.27
C LEU A 9 -38.66 17.25 -1.76
N HIS A 10 -38.94 18.27 -0.94
CA HIS A 10 -38.85 18.15 0.51
C HIS A 10 -39.85 17.14 1.07
N ALA A 11 -41.07 17.11 0.55
CA ALA A 11 -42.08 16.13 0.97
C ALA A 11 -41.67 14.69 0.60
N GLU A 12 -41.14 14.47 -0.61
CA GLU A 12 -40.64 13.17 -1.06
C GLU A 12 -39.46 12.66 -0.22
N VAL A 13 -38.51 13.56 0.11
CA VAL A 13 -37.35 13.23 0.96
C VAL A 13 -37.80 12.86 2.38
N GLN A 14 -38.76 13.59 2.93
CA GLN A 14 -39.29 13.31 4.27
C GLN A 14 -40.00 11.94 4.31
N GLN A 15 -40.76 11.62 3.26
CA GLN A 15 -41.46 10.35 3.14
C GLN A 15 -40.49 9.17 3.01
N GLN A 16 -39.40 9.32 2.25
CA GLN A 16 -38.33 8.32 2.17
C GLN A 16 -37.60 8.10 3.50
N LEU A 17 -37.38 9.17 4.28
CA LEU A 17 -36.75 9.07 5.59
C LEU A 17 -37.63 8.30 6.59
N GLU A 18 -38.92 8.59 6.62
CA GLU A 18 -39.88 7.86 7.47
C GLU A 18 -40.00 6.39 7.08
N GLN A 19 -40.00 6.09 5.77
CA GLN A 19 -40.05 4.72 5.29
C GLN A 19 -38.78 3.94 5.66
N ARG A 20 -37.60 4.56 5.53
CA ARG A 20 -36.33 3.97 6.00
C ARG A 20 -36.28 3.76 7.50
N GLN A 21 -36.90 4.64 8.29
CA GLN A 21 -36.99 4.46 9.75
C GLN A 21 -37.92 3.30 10.12
N ARG A 22 -39.04 3.13 9.39
CA ARG A 22 -39.94 1.98 9.58
C ARG A 22 -39.30 0.65 9.20
N GLU A 23 -38.55 0.61 8.09
CA GLU A 23 -37.81 -0.58 7.67
C GLU A 23 -36.74 -0.97 8.69
N ARG A 24 -35.99 0.01 9.22
CA ARG A 24 -35.03 -0.22 10.32
C ARG A 24 -35.67 -0.68 11.63
N ALA A 25 -36.88 -0.22 11.93
CA ALA A 25 -37.63 -0.67 13.10
C ALA A 25 -38.16 -2.11 12.94
N ALA A 26 -38.46 -2.53 11.70
CA ALA A 26 -38.92 -3.87 11.40
C ALA A 26 -37.78 -4.91 11.42
N GLU A 27 -36.55 -4.52 11.07
CA GLU A 27 -35.37 -5.41 11.07
C GLU A 27 -34.68 -5.53 12.46
N GLY A 28 -35.13 -4.77 13.46
CA GLY A 28 -34.44 -4.62 14.75
C GLY A 28 -34.89 -5.51 15.92
N ALA A 29 -35.79 -6.48 15.74
CA ALA A 29 -36.30 -7.32 16.84
C ALA A 29 -35.84 -8.79 16.74
N PRO A 30 -34.89 -9.26 17.56
CA PRO A 30 -34.74 -10.69 17.80
C PRO A 30 -35.81 -11.14 18.80
N ALA A 31 -36.64 -12.09 18.38
CA ALA A 31 -37.52 -12.83 19.28
C ALA A 31 -36.68 -13.69 20.23
N VAL A 32 -36.73 -13.41 21.53
CA VAL A 32 -36.23 -14.31 22.58
C VAL A 32 -37.44 -14.85 23.34
N PRO A 33 -37.62 -16.18 23.47
CA PRO A 33 -38.70 -16.73 24.28
C PRO A 33 -38.42 -16.52 25.77
N LEU A 34 -39.44 -16.02 26.47
CA LEU A 34 -39.54 -15.99 27.93
C LEU A 34 -39.55 -17.40 28.50
N GLY A 35 -38.68 -17.66 29.49
CA GLY A 35 -38.71 -18.81 30.39
C GLY A 35 -38.15 -18.41 31.75
N LEU A 36 -39.04 -18.19 32.71
CA LEU A 36 -38.80 -17.75 34.08
C LEU A 36 -38.18 -18.85 34.95
N THR A 37 -37.30 -18.47 35.90
CA THR A 37 -37.36 -18.73 37.38
C THR A 37 -36.08 -18.19 38.02
N GLY A 38 -36.15 -17.17 38.89
CA GLY A 38 -36.03 -17.31 40.36
C GLY A 38 -34.56 -17.39 40.80
N CYS A 39 -33.95 -16.37 41.41
CA CYS A 39 -34.06 -16.10 42.85
C CYS A 39 -33.49 -14.73 43.26
N ARG A 40 -34.12 -14.17 44.31
CA ARG A 40 -33.80 -12.94 45.05
C ARG A 40 -32.45 -13.00 45.78
N GLY A 41 -31.83 -11.83 45.97
CA GLY A 41 -30.90 -11.55 47.08
C GLY A 41 -29.99 -10.34 46.86
N HIS A 42 -30.42 -9.15 47.30
CA HIS A 42 -29.59 -7.95 47.50
C HIS A 42 -28.71 -8.08 48.79
N PRO A 43 -28.00 -7.02 49.27
CA PRO A 43 -26.74 -6.48 48.76
C PRO A 43 -25.70 -6.24 49.90
N LEU A 44 -24.38 -6.22 49.67
CA LEU A 44 -23.45 -5.53 50.60
C LEU A 44 -22.18 -5.03 49.89
N THR A 45 -21.89 -3.75 50.10
CA THR A 45 -20.60 -3.05 50.04
C THR A 45 -20.32 -2.50 51.46
N PRO A 46 -19.17 -1.87 51.78
CA PRO A 46 -17.79 -1.95 51.28
C PRO A 46 -16.77 -2.13 52.44
N ALA A 47 -15.48 -2.35 52.13
CA ALA A 47 -14.30 -1.81 52.85
C ALA A 47 -13.03 -2.62 52.54
N GLY A 48 -11.87 -1.94 52.53
CA GLY A 48 -10.59 -2.61 52.84
C GLY A 48 -9.39 -2.23 51.99
N THR A 49 -8.89 -1.01 52.18
CA THR A 49 -7.51 -0.59 51.91
C THR A 49 -6.50 -1.47 52.66
N LEU A 50 -5.30 -1.68 52.09
CA LEU A 50 -3.98 -2.02 52.67
C LEU A 50 -3.27 -2.98 51.69
N GLY A 51 -1.99 -2.88 51.33
CA GLY A 51 -0.88 -2.04 51.77
C GLY A 51 0.38 -2.68 51.16
N CYS A 52 1.29 -1.86 50.62
CA CYS A 52 2.61 -2.29 50.21
C CYS A 52 3.45 -2.75 51.43
N PRO A 53 4.50 -3.54 51.18
CA PRO A 53 5.75 -3.33 51.91
C PRO A 53 6.87 -2.98 50.93
N GLY A 54 7.54 -1.86 51.18
CA GLY A 54 8.90 -1.64 50.71
C GLY A 54 9.90 -2.28 51.66
N THR A 55 11.11 -2.52 51.18
CA THR A 55 12.30 -2.53 52.04
C THR A 55 13.51 -2.04 51.26
N HIS A 56 14.17 -1.07 51.87
CA HIS A 56 15.41 -0.41 51.48
C HIS A 56 16.64 -1.27 51.80
N HIS A 57 17.70 -1.10 51.01
CA HIS A 57 19.12 -0.91 51.39
C HIS A 57 19.93 -0.86 50.06
N GLY A 58 20.85 0.05 49.77
CA GLY A 58 21.50 1.14 50.51
C GLY A 58 22.97 1.24 50.05
N GLY A 59 23.40 2.43 49.58
CA GLY A 59 24.82 2.90 49.47
C GLY A 59 25.69 2.23 48.39
N THR A 60 26.67 2.84 47.72
CA THR A 60 27.48 4.08 47.88
C THR A 60 28.26 4.27 46.56
N GLU A 61 28.21 5.45 45.91
CA GLU A 61 29.23 6.52 45.83
C GLU A 61 30.56 6.26 45.08
N GLY A 62 30.96 7.24 44.24
CA GLY A 62 32.35 7.50 43.78
C GLY A 62 32.60 7.32 42.27
N ARG A 63 32.47 8.32 41.37
CA ARG A 63 33.31 9.51 41.08
C ARG A 63 34.48 9.27 40.09
N ALA A 64 34.53 10.13 39.06
CA ALA A 64 35.66 10.59 38.22
C ALA A 64 36.07 9.82 36.93
N GLY A 65 36.04 10.53 35.78
CA GLY A 65 36.96 10.34 34.64
C GLY A 65 38.32 11.05 34.91
N PRO A 66 39.22 11.35 33.92
CA PRO A 66 39.00 11.54 32.47
C PRO A 66 40.19 11.05 31.56
N THR A 67 40.29 11.60 30.32
CA THR A 67 41.41 11.64 29.31
C THR A 67 41.63 10.41 28.42
N ALA A 68 41.65 10.44 27.07
CA ALA A 68 42.21 11.28 26.00
C ALA A 68 43.71 11.03 25.71
N GLU A 69 44.04 10.30 24.64
CA GLU A 69 45.35 10.35 23.93
C GLU A 69 45.24 9.92 22.45
N MET A 70 46.13 10.48 21.64
CA MET A 70 46.12 10.64 20.18
C MET A 70 47.50 10.24 19.57
N GLU A 71 47.48 9.56 18.41
CA GLU A 71 48.55 9.47 17.36
C GLU A 71 49.93 8.82 17.74
N PRO A 72 50.84 8.39 16.80
CA PRO A 72 51.13 8.99 15.47
C PRO A 72 51.48 8.08 14.24
N GLY A 73 51.12 8.57 13.03
CA GLY A 73 52.01 9.05 11.94
C GLY A 73 52.99 8.16 11.09
N ARG A 74 52.66 8.01 9.78
CA ARG A 74 53.45 8.15 8.48
C ARG A 74 54.77 7.36 8.21
N PRO A 75 55.38 7.34 6.96
CA PRO A 75 55.15 8.10 5.68
C PRO A 75 54.97 7.25 4.39
N GLU A 76 54.26 7.70 3.34
CA GLU A 76 54.66 8.47 2.12
C GLU A 76 55.57 7.78 1.06
N GLY A 77 55.13 7.74 -0.20
CA GLY A 77 55.90 7.34 -1.39
C GLY A 77 55.13 7.56 -2.70
N THR A 78 55.75 8.31 -3.63
CA THR A 78 55.14 9.08 -4.75
C THR A 78 55.34 8.42 -6.14
N LYS A 79 54.68 9.00 -7.17
CA LYS A 79 54.99 9.03 -8.65
C LYS A 79 54.48 7.83 -9.47
N ARG A 80 54.05 7.91 -10.73
CA ARG A 80 53.85 8.95 -11.78
C ARG A 80 53.29 8.17 -13.02
N GLY A 81 52.44 8.77 -13.88
CA GLY A 81 52.02 8.19 -15.18
C GLY A 81 53.18 8.05 -16.19
N PRO A 82 52.99 7.62 -17.47
CA PRO A 82 51.96 8.15 -18.39
C PRO A 82 51.35 7.17 -19.42
N ASP A 83 50.30 7.65 -20.10
CA ASP A 83 49.82 7.51 -21.49
C ASP A 83 50.14 6.27 -22.36
N GLY A 84 49.10 5.78 -23.05
CA GLY A 84 49.19 4.88 -24.21
C GLY A 84 47.82 4.53 -24.80
N ASP A 85 47.52 5.13 -25.95
CA ASP A 85 46.35 4.90 -26.81
C ASP A 85 46.18 3.43 -27.26
N GLY A 86 44.93 3.01 -27.49
CA GLY A 86 44.58 1.72 -28.07
C GLY A 86 43.08 1.57 -28.32
N ASP A 87 42.67 1.97 -29.52
CA ASP A 87 41.34 1.78 -30.12
C ASP A 87 40.85 0.32 -30.16
N GLY A 88 39.54 0.13 -30.02
CA GLY A 88 38.78 -0.74 -30.93
C GLY A 88 38.07 -1.98 -30.36
N ASP A 89 36.75 -2.00 -30.60
CA ASP A 89 35.80 -3.14 -30.65
C ASP A 89 35.17 -3.59 -29.31
N GLY A 90 33.86 -3.60 -29.08
CA GLY A 90 32.68 -3.34 -29.89
C GLY A 90 31.48 -3.91 -29.12
N ALA A 91 30.68 -3.07 -28.48
CA ALA A 91 29.43 -3.47 -27.84
C ALA A 91 28.37 -2.43 -28.15
N ASP A 92 27.35 -2.83 -28.89
CA ASP A 92 26.22 -2.03 -29.36
C ASP A 92 25.53 -1.27 -28.22
N PHE A 93 25.96 -0.03 -28.03
CA PHE A 93 25.32 0.93 -27.15
C PHE A 93 24.23 1.64 -27.94
N TYR A 94 22.98 1.18 -27.81
CA TYR A 94 21.82 1.95 -28.29
C TYR A 94 21.87 3.36 -27.66
N PRO A 95 21.97 4.44 -28.45
CA PRO A 95 22.01 5.78 -27.88
C PRO A 95 20.59 6.14 -27.42
N HIS A 96 20.37 6.07 -26.10
CA HIS A 96 19.20 6.68 -25.48
C HIS A 96 19.34 8.21 -25.55
N PRO A 97 18.33 8.96 -26.03
CA PRO A 97 18.41 10.40 -26.06
C PRO A 97 18.53 10.94 -24.62
N SER A 98 19.55 11.77 -24.40
CA SER A 98 19.80 12.44 -23.13
C SER A 98 18.64 13.39 -22.81
N VAL A 99 18.08 13.22 -21.62
CA VAL A 99 16.83 13.86 -21.16
C VAL A 99 16.92 15.39 -21.08
N SER A 100 18.13 15.95 -21.11
CA SER A 100 18.35 17.39 -21.22
C SER A 100 17.87 17.97 -22.55
N SER A 101 17.90 17.18 -23.63
CA SER A 101 17.51 17.64 -24.97
C SER A 101 15.99 17.73 -25.18
N LEU A 102 15.18 17.00 -24.40
CA LEU A 102 13.70 17.03 -24.51
C LEU A 102 13.03 18.22 -23.80
N LEU A 103 13.80 18.98 -23.01
CA LEU A 103 13.29 20.18 -22.33
C LEU A 103 13.46 21.46 -23.16
N GLU A 104 14.08 21.39 -24.34
CA GLU A 104 14.38 22.56 -25.18
C GLU A 104 13.54 22.67 -26.47
N SER A 105 12.63 21.74 -26.76
CA SER A 105 11.71 21.85 -27.91
C SER A 105 10.36 22.46 -27.50
N PRO A 106 9.99 23.68 -27.96
CA PRO A 106 8.83 24.38 -27.43
C PRO A 106 7.50 23.85 -28.01
N THR A 107 6.50 23.75 -27.13
CA THR A 107 5.03 23.69 -27.38
C THR A 107 4.31 22.35 -27.55
N SER A 108 4.78 21.39 -28.36
CA SER A 108 3.98 20.16 -28.59
C SER A 108 4.16 19.08 -27.49
N SER A 109 5.40 18.79 -27.10
CA SER A 109 5.69 17.74 -26.10
C SER A 109 5.24 18.13 -24.68
N GLY A 110 5.36 19.41 -24.31
CA GLY A 110 4.91 19.89 -22.99
C GLY A 110 3.40 19.77 -22.80
N VAL A 111 2.62 20.09 -23.84
CA VAL A 111 1.16 19.98 -23.82
C VAL A 111 0.72 18.51 -23.70
N GLU A 112 1.40 17.58 -24.39
CA GLU A 112 1.10 16.14 -24.24
C GLU A 112 1.35 15.62 -22.83
N ILE A 113 2.45 16.02 -22.20
CA ILE A 113 2.77 15.64 -20.81
C ILE A 113 1.74 16.22 -19.83
N GLU A 114 1.28 17.45 -20.04
CA GLU A 114 0.24 18.04 -19.20
C GLU A 114 -1.10 17.29 -19.35
N HIS A 115 -1.50 16.95 -20.58
CA HIS A 115 -2.70 16.15 -20.82
C HIS A 115 -2.58 14.75 -20.20
N LEU A 116 -1.41 14.10 -20.30
CA LEU A 116 -1.14 12.83 -19.63
C LEU A 116 -1.27 12.97 -18.11
N THR A 117 -0.69 14.02 -17.53
CA THR A 117 -0.79 14.32 -16.10
C THR A 117 -2.25 14.44 -15.68
N GLN A 118 -3.04 15.27 -16.38
CA GLN A 118 -4.46 15.42 -16.07
C GLN A 118 -5.26 14.13 -16.23
N ASN A 119 -4.94 13.31 -17.25
CA ASN A 119 -5.56 12.00 -17.41
C ASN A 119 -5.23 11.07 -16.25
N VAL A 120 -3.99 10.99 -15.78
CA VAL A 120 -3.60 10.17 -14.62
C VAL A 120 -4.36 10.62 -13.38
N LEU A 121 -4.37 11.93 -13.10
CA LEU A 121 -5.05 12.49 -11.92
C LEU A 121 -6.55 12.24 -11.94
N LYS A 122 -7.19 12.43 -13.09
CA LYS A 122 -8.63 12.15 -13.28
C LYS A 122 -8.91 10.66 -13.11
N SER A 123 -8.16 9.80 -13.80
CA SER A 123 -8.31 8.34 -13.75
C SER A 123 -8.16 7.83 -12.32
N TYR A 124 -7.16 8.32 -11.59
CA TYR A 124 -6.94 7.98 -10.19
C TYR A 124 -8.13 8.37 -9.32
N ARG A 125 -8.63 9.61 -9.45
CA ARG A 125 -9.79 10.09 -8.68
C ARG A 125 -11.05 9.25 -8.92
N GLU A 126 -11.30 8.86 -10.17
CA GLU A 126 -12.48 8.08 -10.56
C GLU A 126 -12.38 6.59 -10.18
N THR A 127 -11.18 6.12 -9.86
CA THR A 127 -10.92 4.70 -9.53
C THR A 127 -10.35 4.53 -8.12
N CYS A 128 -10.46 5.57 -7.28
CA CYS A 128 -10.17 5.49 -5.86
C CYS A 128 -11.40 4.95 -5.13
N GLN A 129 -11.32 3.70 -4.65
CA GLN A 129 -12.39 3.05 -3.87
C GLN A 129 -12.81 3.88 -2.65
N LEU A 130 -11.84 4.47 -1.96
CA LEU A 130 -12.04 5.25 -0.74
C LEU A 130 -11.61 6.70 -0.98
N ARG A 131 -12.53 7.63 -0.78
CA ARG A 131 -12.23 9.07 -0.82
C ARG A 131 -11.41 9.46 0.41
N ALA A 132 -10.50 10.41 0.22
CA ALA A 132 -9.67 10.90 1.31
C ALA A 132 -10.51 11.49 2.45
N GLU A 133 -11.58 12.22 2.12
CA GLU A 133 -12.52 12.82 3.08
C GLU A 133 -13.16 11.78 4.00
N ASP A 134 -13.65 10.66 3.43
CA ASP A 134 -14.29 9.58 4.19
C ASP A 134 -13.29 8.88 5.14
N LEU A 135 -12.06 8.68 4.67
CA LEU A 135 -10.98 8.10 5.48
C LEU A 135 -10.59 9.02 6.64
N GLN A 136 -10.54 10.34 6.40
CA GLN A 136 -10.23 11.32 7.45
C GLN A 136 -11.33 11.38 8.52
N LEU A 137 -12.61 11.34 8.12
CA LEU A 137 -13.73 11.33 9.06
C LEU A 137 -13.68 10.10 9.99
N ARG A 138 -13.24 8.95 9.47
CA ARG A 138 -13.16 7.68 10.19
C ARG A 138 -11.79 7.41 10.82
N ARG A 139 -10.85 8.36 10.73
CA ARG A 139 -9.44 8.17 11.17
C ARG A 139 -9.30 7.69 12.62
N TRP A 140 -10.27 8.04 13.46
CA TRP A 140 -10.33 7.69 14.89
C TRP A 140 -11.37 6.60 15.21
N ASP A 141 -12.10 6.10 14.21
CA ASP A 141 -13.00 4.96 14.35
C ASP A 141 -12.17 3.67 14.30
N THR A 142 -11.67 3.28 15.47
CA THR A 142 -10.81 2.10 15.64
C THR A 142 -11.60 0.91 16.16
N PHE A 143 -11.17 -0.29 15.83
CA PHE A 143 -11.73 -1.52 16.41
C PHE A 143 -11.61 -1.53 17.94
N SER A 144 -12.68 -1.92 18.63
CA SER A 144 -12.65 -2.19 20.07
C SER A 144 -11.84 -3.45 20.36
N ARG A 145 -11.40 -3.62 21.61
CA ARG A 145 -10.69 -4.83 22.04
C ARG A 145 -11.51 -6.10 21.80
N GLU A 146 -12.81 -6.04 22.05
CA GLU A 146 -13.74 -7.16 21.86
C GLU A 146 -13.88 -7.52 20.38
N GLU A 147 -13.93 -6.51 19.50
CA GLU A 147 -13.92 -6.72 18.05
C GLU A 147 -12.59 -7.35 17.59
N VAL A 148 -11.45 -6.83 18.06
CA VAL A 148 -10.13 -7.41 17.78
C VAL A 148 -10.07 -8.88 18.22
N CYS A 149 -10.52 -9.20 19.44
CA CYS A 149 -10.60 -10.57 19.92
C CYS A 149 -11.52 -11.45 19.06
N ALA A 150 -12.59 -10.90 18.48
CA ALA A 150 -13.44 -11.64 17.55
C ALA A 150 -12.72 -12.01 16.25
N TYR A 151 -11.88 -11.12 15.70
CA TYR A 151 -11.03 -11.43 14.54
C TYR A 151 -9.92 -12.43 14.86
N GLN A 152 -9.30 -12.31 16.04
CA GLN A 152 -8.24 -13.23 16.47
C GLN A 152 -8.73 -14.65 16.73
N ARG A 153 -10.03 -14.83 17.03
CA ARG A 153 -10.67 -16.14 17.20
C ARG A 153 -11.10 -16.79 15.89
N LYS A 154 -11.02 -16.09 14.75
CA LYS A 154 -11.34 -16.67 13.44
C LYS A 154 -10.34 -17.74 13.07
N SER A 155 -10.79 -18.72 12.29
CA SER A 155 -9.86 -19.68 11.70
C SER A 155 -8.90 -18.95 10.74
N MET A 156 -7.72 -19.55 10.54
CA MET A 156 -6.76 -19.04 9.57
C MET A 156 -7.39 -18.93 8.17
N GLU A 157 -8.16 -19.94 7.76
CA GLU A 157 -8.87 -19.95 6.48
C GLU A 157 -9.84 -18.78 6.31
N GLU A 158 -10.69 -18.52 7.31
CA GLU A 158 -11.66 -17.43 7.26
C GLU A 158 -10.94 -16.08 7.15
N MET A 159 -9.88 -15.87 7.94
CA MET A 159 -9.15 -14.61 7.91
C MET A 159 -8.43 -14.40 6.57
N TRP A 160 -7.82 -15.45 6.01
CA TRP A 160 -7.19 -15.40 4.70
C TRP A 160 -8.19 -15.10 3.59
N GLN A 161 -9.38 -15.72 3.61
CA GLN A 161 -10.45 -15.44 2.65
C GLN A 161 -10.90 -13.97 2.70
N ARG A 162 -11.10 -13.42 3.91
CA ARG A 162 -11.47 -11.99 4.08
C ARG A 162 -10.39 -11.07 3.51
N CYS A 163 -9.12 -11.30 3.84
CA CYS A 163 -8.01 -10.50 3.32
C CYS A 163 -7.88 -10.62 1.80
N ALA A 164 -7.99 -11.84 1.24
CA ALA A 164 -7.97 -12.06 -0.20
C ALA A 164 -9.13 -11.34 -0.90
N GLY A 165 -10.32 -11.34 -0.30
CA GLY A 165 -11.48 -10.56 -0.76
C GLY A 165 -11.16 -9.06 -0.86
N ARG A 166 -10.66 -8.46 0.21
CA ARG A 166 -10.31 -7.01 0.22
C ARG A 166 -9.19 -6.66 -0.75
N ILE A 167 -8.17 -7.50 -0.85
CA ILE A 167 -7.10 -7.33 -1.85
C ILE A 167 -7.67 -7.39 -3.26
N THR A 168 -8.58 -8.34 -3.52
CA THR A 168 -9.23 -8.48 -4.84
C THR A 168 -10.04 -7.24 -5.21
N GLU A 169 -10.85 -6.74 -4.29
CA GLU A 169 -11.61 -5.49 -4.48
C GLU A 169 -10.65 -4.35 -4.87
N ALA A 170 -9.57 -4.16 -4.11
CA ALA A 170 -8.58 -3.12 -4.38
C ALA A 170 -7.90 -3.30 -5.75
N ILE A 171 -7.57 -4.53 -6.13
CA ILE A 171 -6.97 -4.87 -7.43
C ILE A 171 -7.93 -4.52 -8.57
N GLN A 172 -9.23 -4.78 -8.45
CA GLN A 172 -10.21 -4.42 -9.49
C GLN A 172 -10.19 -2.91 -9.77
N TYR A 173 -10.08 -2.08 -8.73
CA TYR A 173 -9.92 -0.63 -8.90
C TYR A 173 -8.57 -0.25 -9.53
N VAL A 174 -7.50 -1.02 -9.31
CA VAL A 174 -6.22 -0.82 -10.01
C VAL A 174 -6.32 -1.20 -11.48
N VAL A 175 -7.05 -2.26 -11.83
CA VAL A 175 -7.31 -2.65 -13.22
C VAL A 175 -8.11 -1.56 -13.94
N GLU A 176 -9.15 -1.03 -13.30
CA GLU A 176 -9.92 0.09 -13.86
C GLU A 176 -9.09 1.37 -13.99
N PHE A 177 -8.17 1.62 -13.05
CA PHE A 177 -7.20 2.71 -13.17
C PHE A 177 -6.32 2.52 -14.42
N ALA A 178 -5.74 1.33 -14.59
CA ALA A 178 -4.86 1.00 -15.71
C ALA A 178 -5.55 1.22 -17.06
N LYS A 179 -6.79 0.73 -17.23
CA LYS A 179 -7.57 0.90 -18.46
C LYS A 179 -7.81 2.37 -18.84
N ARG A 180 -7.88 3.26 -17.85
CA ARG A 180 -8.12 4.70 -18.06
C ARG A 180 -6.85 5.51 -18.30
N LEU A 181 -5.67 4.92 -18.07
CA LEU A 181 -4.39 5.56 -18.38
C LEU A 181 -4.19 5.66 -19.89
N ARG A 182 -4.05 6.90 -20.37
CA ARG A 182 -3.73 7.19 -21.77
C ARG A 182 -2.43 6.46 -22.15
N GLY A 183 -2.47 5.67 -23.22
CA GLY A 183 -1.34 4.87 -23.69
C GLY A 183 -1.32 3.42 -23.19
N PHE A 184 -2.04 3.07 -22.11
CA PHE A 184 -2.01 1.71 -21.56
C PHE A 184 -2.78 0.72 -22.43
N MET A 185 -4.00 1.07 -22.84
CA MET A 185 -4.83 0.22 -23.72
C MET A 185 -4.28 0.10 -25.14
N ASP A 186 -3.33 0.96 -25.52
CA ASP A 186 -2.65 0.88 -26.81
C ASP A 186 -1.54 -0.20 -26.81
N LEU A 187 -1.11 -0.70 -25.63
CA LEU A 187 -0.17 -1.80 -25.52
C LEU A 187 -0.81 -3.11 -25.99
N CYS A 188 -0.01 -4.09 -26.41
CA CYS A 188 -0.54 -5.41 -26.73
C CYS A 188 -1.13 -6.08 -25.48
N GLN A 189 -2.08 -7.00 -25.67
CA GLN A 189 -2.77 -7.67 -24.55
C GLN A 189 -1.80 -8.41 -23.62
N ASN A 190 -0.75 -9.04 -24.17
CA ASN A 190 0.30 -9.69 -23.38
C ASN A 190 0.94 -8.70 -22.39
N ASP A 191 1.36 -7.54 -22.88
CA ASP A 191 2.07 -6.55 -22.05
C ASP A 191 1.14 -5.94 -20.99
N GLN A 192 -0.13 -5.70 -21.33
CA GLN A 192 -1.13 -5.28 -20.36
C GLN A 192 -1.26 -6.30 -19.21
N ILE A 193 -1.32 -7.60 -19.54
CA ILE A 193 -1.41 -8.69 -18.56
C ILE A 193 -0.12 -8.77 -17.72
N VAL A 194 1.05 -8.72 -18.35
CA VAL A 194 2.35 -8.77 -17.66
C VAL A 194 2.49 -7.62 -16.65
N LEU A 195 2.14 -6.40 -17.06
CA LEU A 195 2.18 -5.22 -16.18
C LEU A 195 1.19 -5.33 -15.01
N LEU A 196 -0.03 -5.79 -15.26
CA LEU A 196 -1.04 -5.98 -14.22
C LEU A 196 -0.67 -7.10 -13.24
N LYS A 197 -0.23 -8.26 -13.75
CA LYS A 197 0.21 -9.40 -12.93
C LYS A 197 1.34 -9.03 -11.98
N ALA A 198 2.32 -8.28 -12.49
CA ALA A 198 3.49 -7.90 -11.68
C ALA A 198 3.27 -6.64 -10.84
N GLY A 199 2.42 -5.71 -11.27
CA GLY A 199 2.31 -4.36 -10.68
C GLY A 199 1.07 -4.12 -9.84
N ALA A 200 -0.03 -4.88 -10.01
CA ALA A 200 -1.30 -4.55 -9.36
C ALA A 200 -1.20 -4.58 -7.83
N MET A 201 -0.56 -5.59 -7.25
CA MET A 201 -0.34 -5.68 -5.81
C MET A 201 0.59 -4.58 -5.29
N GLU A 202 1.63 -4.23 -6.04
CA GLU A 202 2.54 -3.14 -5.69
C GLU A 202 1.76 -1.81 -5.60
N VAL A 203 0.85 -1.55 -6.54
CA VAL A 203 -0.01 -0.37 -6.52
C VAL A 203 -1.00 -0.40 -5.34
N VAL A 204 -1.56 -1.56 -5.00
CA VAL A 204 -2.41 -1.70 -3.80
C VAL A 204 -1.64 -1.31 -2.55
N LEU A 205 -0.42 -1.80 -2.38
CA LEU A 205 0.45 -1.45 -1.24
C LEU A 205 0.78 0.05 -1.22
N VAL A 206 1.04 0.67 -2.37
CA VAL A 206 1.23 2.13 -2.46
C VAL A 206 -0.03 2.87 -2.00
N ARG A 207 -1.20 2.52 -2.55
CA ARG A 207 -2.47 3.19 -2.23
C ARG A 207 -2.91 2.99 -0.78
N MET A 208 -2.45 1.93 -0.14
CA MET A 208 -2.70 1.64 1.27
C MET A 208 -2.22 2.77 2.19
N CYS A 209 -1.21 3.58 1.81
CA CYS A 209 -0.76 4.72 2.62
C CYS A 209 -1.87 5.76 2.88
N ARG A 210 -2.86 5.88 1.98
CA ARG A 210 -4.02 6.77 2.17
C ARG A 210 -4.96 6.26 3.26
N ALA A 211 -5.05 4.94 3.35
CA ALA A 211 -5.86 4.21 4.30
C ALA A 211 -5.09 3.89 5.60
N PHE A 212 -3.88 4.44 5.78
CA PHE A 212 -3.04 4.19 6.94
C PHE A 212 -2.99 5.43 7.84
N ASN A 213 -3.23 5.23 9.14
CA ASN A 213 -3.06 6.24 10.17
C ASN A 213 -1.68 6.05 10.82
N SER A 214 -0.76 6.95 10.47
CA SER A 214 0.61 6.98 10.98
C SER A 214 0.73 7.35 12.46
N ASP A 215 -0.31 7.94 13.05
CA ASP A 215 -0.26 8.48 14.43
C ASP A 215 -0.42 7.36 15.45
N ASN A 216 -1.27 6.37 15.15
CA ASN A 216 -1.53 5.21 15.99
C ASN A 216 -1.18 3.87 15.30
N ARG A 217 -0.53 3.92 14.13
CA ARG A 217 -0.05 2.77 13.35
C ARG A 217 -1.17 1.77 13.03
N THR A 218 -2.27 2.27 12.48
CA THR A 218 -3.45 1.47 12.10
C THR A 218 -3.79 1.59 10.62
N VAL A 219 -4.41 0.56 10.03
CA VAL A 219 -4.88 0.55 8.64
C VAL A 219 -6.39 0.39 8.58
N PHE A 220 -7.05 1.09 7.66
CA PHE A 220 -8.48 0.96 7.44
C PHE A 220 -8.80 -0.42 6.85
N PHE A 221 -9.61 -1.18 7.57
CA PHE A 221 -10.01 -2.53 7.22
C PHE A 221 -11.48 -2.74 7.62
N GLU A 222 -12.32 -3.10 6.66
CA GLU A 222 -13.75 -3.43 6.90
C GLU A 222 -14.53 -2.36 7.68
N GLY A 223 -14.19 -1.10 7.43
CA GLY A 223 -14.85 0.06 8.01
C GLY A 223 -14.11 0.70 9.18
N LYS A 224 -13.23 0.01 9.88
CA LYS A 224 -12.53 0.60 11.03
C LYS A 224 -11.04 0.56 10.87
N TYR A 225 -10.34 1.40 11.62
CA TYR A 225 -8.89 1.37 11.69
C TYR A 225 -8.42 0.28 12.65
N ALA A 226 -7.54 -0.58 12.16
CA ALA A 226 -7.03 -1.75 12.85
C ALA A 226 -5.51 -1.72 12.98
N GLY A 227 -4.99 -2.07 14.15
CA GLY A 227 -3.58 -2.39 14.29
C GLY A 227 -3.23 -3.76 13.71
N ALA A 228 -1.94 -4.08 13.69
CA ALA A 228 -1.44 -5.36 13.17
C ALA A 228 -2.01 -6.56 13.93
N GLU A 229 -2.38 -6.38 15.21
CA GLU A 229 -2.94 -7.41 16.07
C GLU A 229 -4.28 -7.96 15.59
N LEU A 230 -5.04 -7.21 14.79
CA LEU A 230 -6.28 -7.70 14.17
C LEU A 230 -6.01 -8.92 13.27
N PHE A 231 -4.86 -8.91 12.59
CA PHE A 231 -4.48 -9.88 11.57
C PHE A 231 -3.76 -11.12 12.12
N ARG A 232 -3.70 -11.29 13.45
CA ARG A 232 -2.94 -12.37 14.11
C ARG A 232 -3.32 -13.77 13.62
N SER A 233 -4.59 -14.02 13.33
CA SER A 233 -5.09 -15.34 12.90
C SER A 233 -4.60 -15.76 11.51
N LEU A 234 -4.04 -14.85 10.70
CA LEU A 234 -3.41 -15.21 9.42
C LEU A 234 -2.15 -16.08 9.58
N GLY A 235 -1.50 -16.04 10.73
CA GLY A 235 -0.24 -16.77 10.97
C GLY A 235 1.01 -16.14 10.34
N CYS A 236 0.89 -15.03 9.61
CA CYS A 236 2.00 -14.38 8.89
C CYS A 236 2.42 -13.03 9.51
N HIS A 237 2.69 -13.02 10.81
CA HIS A 237 3.03 -11.82 11.60
C HIS A 237 4.17 -10.99 11.00
N GLU A 238 5.25 -11.61 10.51
CA GLU A 238 6.37 -10.92 9.87
C GLU A 238 5.98 -10.15 8.60
N LEU A 239 5.09 -10.73 7.78
CA LEU A 239 4.58 -10.08 6.57
C LEU A 239 3.71 -8.88 6.95
N ILE A 240 2.79 -9.05 7.90
CA ILE A 240 1.92 -7.96 8.37
C ILE A 240 2.74 -6.83 8.98
N GLY A 241 3.73 -7.15 9.81
CA GLY A 241 4.68 -6.17 10.37
C GLY A 241 5.39 -5.40 9.26
N SER A 242 5.93 -6.10 8.26
CA SER A 242 6.64 -5.52 7.11
C SER A 242 5.74 -4.60 6.26
N ILE A 243 4.47 -4.98 6.06
CA ILE A 243 3.47 -4.17 5.36
C ILE A 243 3.18 -2.88 6.15
N PHE A 244 3.00 -2.97 7.46
CA PHE A 244 2.79 -1.79 8.32
C PHE A 244 4.01 -0.86 8.36
N ASP A 245 5.23 -1.40 8.44
CA ASP A 245 6.46 -0.61 8.38
C ASP A 245 6.64 0.10 7.04
N PHE A 246 6.27 -0.57 5.96
CA PHE A 246 6.25 0.04 4.64
C PHE A 246 5.24 1.19 4.58
N ALA A 247 4.02 0.98 5.07
CA ALA A 247 2.98 2.00 5.12
C ALA A 247 3.43 3.23 5.91
N GLN A 248 3.97 3.01 7.12
CA GLN A 248 4.53 4.07 7.96
C GLN A 248 5.63 4.85 7.23
N SER A 249 6.54 4.14 6.56
CA SER A 249 7.63 4.76 5.79
C SER A 249 7.09 5.62 4.64
N LEU A 250 6.03 5.17 3.98
CA LEU A 250 5.40 5.88 2.87
C LEU A 250 4.59 7.10 3.36
N CYS A 251 3.87 6.99 4.48
CA CYS A 251 3.17 8.11 5.11
C CYS A 251 4.12 9.22 5.57
N ALA A 252 5.34 8.88 6.01
CA ALA A 252 6.38 9.86 6.36
C ALA A 252 6.84 10.73 5.17
N LEU A 253 6.50 10.35 3.93
CA LEU A 253 6.71 11.19 2.75
C LEU A 253 5.62 12.23 2.56
N HIS A 254 4.50 12.14 3.27
CA HIS A 254 3.36 13.05 3.15
C HIS A 254 2.94 13.26 1.69
N PHE A 255 2.76 12.18 0.92
CA PHE A 255 2.32 12.31 -0.45
C PHE A 255 0.92 12.93 -0.54
N SER A 256 0.77 13.90 -1.44
CA SER A 256 -0.52 14.38 -1.89
C SER A 256 -1.22 13.34 -2.78
N GLU A 257 -2.54 13.47 -2.96
CA GLU A 257 -3.31 12.59 -3.85
C GLU A 257 -2.73 12.56 -5.27
N SER A 258 -2.25 13.71 -5.77
CA SER A 258 -1.65 13.83 -7.08
C SER A 258 -0.32 13.08 -7.20
N GLU A 259 0.49 13.10 -6.13
CA GLU A 259 1.75 12.37 -6.07
C GLU A 259 1.51 10.86 -5.98
N VAL A 260 0.54 10.41 -5.18
CA VAL A 260 0.15 8.99 -5.12
C VAL A 260 -0.36 8.51 -6.48
N ALA A 261 -1.12 9.33 -7.20
CA ALA A 261 -1.65 9.00 -8.53
C ALA A 261 -0.54 8.74 -9.55
N LEU A 262 0.39 9.68 -9.71
CA LEU A 262 1.52 9.54 -10.65
C LEU A 262 2.50 8.45 -10.21
N PHE A 263 2.76 8.31 -8.91
CA PHE A 263 3.61 7.23 -8.41
C PHE A 263 2.97 5.86 -8.63
N SER A 264 1.65 5.72 -8.47
CA SER A 264 0.91 4.50 -8.82
C SER A 264 1.04 4.16 -10.31
N ALA A 265 0.94 5.15 -11.20
CA ALA A 265 1.11 4.94 -12.63
C ALA A 265 2.54 4.49 -12.98
N LEU A 266 3.56 5.07 -12.34
CA LEU A 266 4.97 4.68 -12.52
C LEU A 266 5.29 3.27 -12.00
N VAL A 267 4.70 2.87 -10.88
CA VAL A 267 4.87 1.51 -10.32
C VAL A 267 4.23 0.47 -11.24
N LEU A 268 3.07 0.80 -11.81
CA LEU A 268 2.33 -0.07 -12.73
C LEU A 268 3.03 -0.18 -14.09
N VAL A 269 3.33 0.95 -14.73
CA VAL A 269 3.94 1.00 -16.07
C VAL A 269 5.46 0.96 -15.94
N ASN A 270 5.99 -0.26 -15.84
CA ASN A 270 7.41 -0.51 -15.68
C ASN A 270 7.96 -1.36 -16.83
N ALA A 271 8.83 -0.77 -17.65
CA ALA A 271 9.47 -1.43 -18.78
C ALA A 271 10.52 -2.48 -18.38
N ASN A 272 10.87 -2.61 -17.10
CA ASN A 272 11.79 -3.63 -16.60
C ASN A 272 11.08 -4.93 -16.20
N ARG A 273 9.79 -5.09 -16.52
CA ARG A 273 9.10 -6.37 -16.28
C ARG A 273 9.60 -7.42 -17.29
N PRO A 274 9.89 -8.65 -16.83
CA PRO A 274 10.20 -9.73 -17.75
C PRO A 274 8.96 -10.07 -18.59
N TRP A 275 9.16 -10.69 -19.75
CA TRP A 275 8.09 -11.18 -20.65
C TRP A 275 7.28 -10.10 -21.38
N LEU A 276 7.74 -8.83 -21.37
CA LEU A 276 7.20 -7.80 -22.24
C LEU A 276 7.60 -8.06 -23.71
N GLN A 277 6.63 -7.95 -24.62
CA GLN A 277 6.81 -8.08 -26.06
C GLN A 277 7.29 -6.76 -26.69
N ASP A 278 6.68 -5.62 -26.33
CA ASP A 278 7.09 -4.29 -26.81
C ASP A 278 7.62 -3.43 -25.65
N GLN A 279 8.80 -3.81 -25.15
CA GLN A 279 9.48 -3.10 -24.06
C GLN A 279 9.72 -1.62 -24.40
N ALA A 280 10.01 -1.30 -25.66
CA ALA A 280 10.26 0.07 -26.11
C ALA A 280 9.02 0.95 -25.97
N LYS A 281 7.83 0.45 -26.33
CA LYS A 281 6.57 1.19 -26.16
C LYS A 281 6.22 1.41 -24.70
N VAL A 282 6.41 0.40 -23.85
CA VAL A 282 6.23 0.55 -22.40
C VAL A 282 7.22 1.58 -21.84
N ALA A 283 8.50 1.54 -22.27
CA ALA A 283 9.52 2.50 -21.83
C ALA A 283 9.21 3.94 -22.25
N ARG A 284 8.64 4.16 -23.45
CA ARG A 284 8.17 5.49 -23.88
C ARG A 284 7.06 6.01 -22.96
N LEU A 285 6.05 5.19 -22.68
CA LEU A 285 4.96 5.59 -21.77
C LEU A 285 5.47 5.86 -20.35
N GLN A 286 6.33 4.99 -19.83
CA GLN A 286 6.99 5.19 -18.55
C GLN A 286 7.80 6.49 -18.52
N GLY A 287 8.57 6.79 -19.57
CA GLY A 287 9.34 8.03 -19.68
C GLY A 287 8.49 9.29 -19.63
N HIS A 288 7.33 9.29 -20.29
CA HIS A 288 6.36 10.40 -20.22
C HIS A 288 5.77 10.55 -18.81
N LEU A 289 5.41 9.43 -18.16
CA LEU A 289 4.93 9.44 -16.77
C LEU A 289 6.00 9.95 -15.80
N GLU A 290 7.27 9.62 -16.04
CA GLU A 290 8.37 10.11 -15.22
C GLU A 290 8.48 11.64 -15.34
N ILE A 291 8.49 12.17 -16.57
CA ILE A 291 8.53 13.61 -16.82
C ILE A 291 7.34 14.30 -16.12
N ALA A 292 6.12 13.77 -16.27
CA ALA A 292 4.93 14.26 -15.57
C ALA A 292 5.13 14.32 -14.05
N PHE A 293 5.68 13.25 -13.46
CA PHE A 293 5.95 13.21 -12.02
C PHE A 293 7.02 14.21 -11.59
N ARG A 294 8.09 14.41 -12.40
CA ARG A 294 9.09 15.45 -12.09
C ARG A 294 8.48 16.83 -12.13
N LEU A 295 7.71 17.15 -13.17
CA LEU A 295 7.05 18.45 -13.29
C LEU A 295 6.09 18.72 -12.12
N LEU A 296 5.33 17.71 -11.67
CA LEU A 296 4.49 17.84 -10.47
C LEU A 296 5.34 18.19 -9.25
N LEU A 297 6.41 17.44 -8.99
CA LEU A 297 7.29 17.66 -7.85
C LEU A 297 8.02 19.01 -7.91
N ARG A 298 8.38 19.49 -9.10
CA ARG A 298 8.92 20.86 -9.29
C ARG A 298 7.90 21.89 -8.86
N ARG A 299 6.66 21.77 -9.35
CA ARG A 299 5.56 22.71 -9.10
C ARG A 299 5.18 22.78 -7.62
N THR A 300 5.34 21.67 -6.90
CA THR A 300 5.06 21.60 -5.45
C THR A 300 6.29 21.84 -4.58
N HIS A 301 7.43 22.23 -5.16
CA HIS A 301 8.72 22.41 -4.46
C HIS A 301 9.19 21.16 -3.68
N ARG A 302 8.87 19.97 -4.20
CA ARG A 302 9.20 18.67 -3.60
C ARG A 302 10.25 17.89 -4.40
N GLU A 303 11.13 18.60 -5.10
CA GLU A 303 12.21 18.01 -5.91
C GLU A 303 13.18 17.15 -5.09
N GLY A 304 13.28 17.34 -3.77
CA GLY A 304 14.01 16.43 -2.87
C GLY A 304 13.50 14.98 -2.88
N LEU A 305 12.29 14.73 -3.42
CA LEU A 305 11.76 13.41 -3.68
C LEU A 305 12.29 12.80 -5.01
N LEU A 306 12.83 13.61 -5.94
CA LEU A 306 13.28 13.22 -7.28
C LEU A 306 14.64 12.56 -7.35
N ALA A 307 15.55 12.82 -6.41
CA ALA A 307 16.87 12.17 -6.35
C ALA A 307 16.81 10.62 -6.21
N ARG A 308 15.63 10.02 -6.32
CA ARG A 308 15.26 8.68 -5.83
C ARG A 308 14.33 7.88 -6.76
N VAL A 309 13.97 8.40 -7.93
CA VAL A 309 13.21 7.65 -8.95
C VAL A 309 14.15 6.89 -9.89
N ARG A 310 15.42 7.29 -9.98
CA ARG A 310 16.39 6.77 -10.95
C ARG A 310 17.66 6.32 -10.25
N GLY A 311 17.72 5.06 -9.83
CA GLY A 311 18.93 4.47 -9.25
C GLY A 311 18.88 2.95 -9.26
N PRO A 312 19.73 2.26 -10.05
CA PRO A 312 19.78 0.79 -10.07
C PRO A 312 20.45 0.17 -8.83
N ASN A 313 21.00 0.96 -7.90
CA ASN A 313 21.69 0.44 -6.72
C ASN A 313 21.09 0.94 -5.39
N LEU A 314 20.74 -0.06 -4.58
CA LEU A 314 19.83 -0.05 -3.45
C LEU A 314 20.60 0.00 -2.12
N ARG A 315 21.37 1.06 -1.82
CA ARG A 315 22.11 1.13 -0.55
C ARG A 315 22.15 2.55 0.05
N ALA A 316 21.03 2.96 0.67
CA ALA A 316 21.01 3.90 1.81
C ALA A 316 19.56 4.31 2.15
N TRP A 317 18.91 3.57 3.05
CA TRP A 317 17.64 3.99 3.66
C TRP A 317 17.88 5.11 4.68
N GLY A 318 16.95 6.07 4.76
CA GLY A 318 16.90 7.13 5.74
C GLY A 318 15.58 7.89 5.61
N VAL A 319 15.25 8.65 6.64
CA VAL A 319 13.98 9.36 6.78
C VAL A 319 13.73 10.27 5.56
N GLY A 320 12.51 10.24 5.04
CA GLY A 320 12.11 11.04 3.90
C GLY A 320 12.38 10.42 2.53
N ARG A 321 12.92 9.17 2.44
CA ARG A 321 13.16 8.17 1.34
C ARG A 321 11.98 7.55 0.55
N LEU A 322 11.98 7.50 -0.80
CA LEU A 322 10.98 6.76 -1.58
C LEU A 322 11.35 5.29 -1.41
N PRO A 323 10.42 4.37 -1.11
CA PRO A 323 10.78 2.98 -0.98
C PRO A 323 11.36 2.52 -2.32
N PRO A 324 12.55 1.90 -2.32
CA PRO A 324 13.08 1.33 -3.54
C PRO A 324 12.07 0.33 -4.10
N GLN A 325 11.94 0.24 -5.42
CA GLN A 325 11.02 -0.71 -6.05
C GLN A 325 11.27 -2.16 -5.56
N GLY A 326 12.51 -2.49 -5.19
CA GLY A 326 12.86 -3.76 -4.57
C GLY A 326 12.10 -4.06 -3.27
N ARG A 327 11.71 -3.05 -2.47
CA ARG A 327 10.93 -3.26 -1.23
C ARG A 327 9.47 -3.63 -1.53
N LEU A 328 8.84 -2.99 -2.52
CA LEU A 328 7.51 -3.36 -2.98
C LEU A 328 7.52 -4.80 -3.54
N ARG A 329 8.49 -5.12 -4.40
CA ARG A 329 8.68 -6.47 -4.93
C ARG A 329 8.91 -7.50 -3.83
N ALA A 330 9.70 -7.19 -2.80
CA ALA A 330 9.96 -8.07 -1.67
C ALA A 330 8.67 -8.38 -0.88
N LEU A 331 7.85 -7.36 -0.58
CA LEU A 331 6.56 -7.56 0.09
C LEU A 331 5.60 -8.42 -0.75
N CYS A 332 5.54 -8.18 -2.06
CA CYS A 332 4.72 -8.99 -2.95
C CYS A 332 5.21 -10.45 -3.03
N SER A 333 6.54 -10.65 -3.04
CA SER A 333 7.14 -12.00 -3.05
C SER A 333 6.84 -12.73 -1.73
N GLN A 334 7.02 -12.06 -0.59
CA GLN A 334 6.67 -12.60 0.72
C GLN A 334 5.18 -12.93 0.82
N HIS A 335 4.29 -12.10 0.27
CA HIS A 335 2.86 -12.43 0.17
C HIS A 335 2.62 -13.74 -0.60
N VAL A 336 3.27 -13.93 -1.75
CA VAL A 336 3.14 -15.17 -2.54
C VAL A 336 3.69 -16.37 -1.77
N GLU A 337 4.83 -16.25 -1.09
CA GLU A 337 5.40 -17.30 -0.24
C GLU A 337 4.44 -17.72 0.89
N GLN A 338 3.84 -16.73 1.58
CA GLN A 338 2.86 -17.00 2.64
C GLN A 338 1.59 -17.65 2.08
N LEU A 339 1.12 -17.22 0.91
CA LEU A 339 0.00 -17.86 0.22
C LEU A 339 0.31 -19.32 -0.14
N GLN A 340 1.52 -19.60 -0.63
CA GLN A 340 1.97 -20.97 -0.92
C GLN A 340 2.08 -21.82 0.35
N ALA A 341 2.55 -21.25 1.48
CA ALA A 341 2.57 -21.93 2.76
C ALA A 341 1.15 -22.28 3.24
N PHE A 342 0.23 -21.32 3.16
CA PHE A 342 -1.18 -21.54 3.47
C PHE A 342 -1.79 -22.66 2.61
N ARG A 343 -1.49 -22.69 1.29
CA ARG A 343 -1.94 -23.75 0.38
C ARG A 343 -1.51 -25.14 0.81
N ARG A 344 -0.28 -25.30 1.29
CA ARG A 344 0.25 -26.59 1.73
C ARG A 344 -0.47 -27.12 2.97
N LEU A 345 -0.90 -26.22 3.86
CA LEU A 345 -1.62 -26.56 5.09
C LEU A 345 -3.13 -26.76 4.89
N HIS A 346 -3.71 -26.08 3.90
CA HIS A 346 -5.15 -26.07 3.64
C HIS A 346 -5.48 -26.46 2.17
N PRO A 347 -5.17 -27.70 1.75
CA PRO A 347 -5.46 -28.15 0.39
C PRO A 347 -6.98 -28.14 0.14
N GLY A 348 -7.41 -27.46 -0.94
CA GLY A 348 -8.83 -27.39 -1.35
C GLY A 348 -9.54 -26.06 -1.04
N VAL A 349 -9.09 -25.30 -0.03
CA VAL A 349 -9.76 -24.03 0.37
C VAL A 349 -9.66 -22.94 -0.70
N LEU A 350 -8.54 -22.87 -1.43
CA LEU A 350 -8.36 -21.86 -2.47
C LEU A 350 -9.38 -21.95 -3.60
N HIS A 351 -9.72 -23.17 -4.04
CA HIS A 351 -10.58 -23.36 -5.21
C HIS A 351 -12.05 -23.06 -4.90
N ALA A 352 -12.49 -23.29 -3.66
CA ALA A 352 -13.86 -23.03 -3.25
C ALA A 352 -14.08 -21.60 -2.73
N ALA A 353 -13.08 -21.00 -2.07
CA ALA A 353 -13.33 -19.82 -1.24
C ALA A 353 -12.58 -18.54 -1.61
N PHE A 354 -11.57 -18.61 -2.49
CA PHE A 354 -10.81 -17.41 -2.89
C PHE A 354 -11.38 -16.79 -4.18
N PRO A 355 -11.41 -15.45 -4.30
CA PRO A 355 -11.92 -14.79 -5.50
C PRO A 355 -11.16 -15.23 -6.77
N PRO A 356 -11.85 -15.45 -7.92
CA PRO A 356 -11.22 -15.93 -9.15
C PRO A 356 -10.01 -15.09 -9.60
N LEU A 357 -10.14 -13.77 -9.59
CA LEU A 357 -9.07 -12.83 -9.97
C LEU A 357 -7.83 -12.95 -9.09
N TYR A 358 -8.01 -13.15 -7.77
CA TYR A 358 -6.88 -13.34 -6.85
C TYR A 358 -6.08 -14.60 -7.20
N ARG A 359 -6.78 -15.69 -7.54
CA ARG A 359 -6.15 -16.96 -7.92
C ARG A 359 -5.37 -16.83 -9.23
N GLU A 360 -5.94 -16.15 -10.22
CA GLU A 360 -5.27 -15.92 -11.50
C GLU A 360 -3.97 -15.12 -11.34
N LEU A 361 -3.96 -14.14 -10.43
CA LEU A 361 -2.81 -13.27 -10.20
C LEU A 361 -1.72 -13.90 -9.34
N PHE A 362 -2.07 -14.68 -8.31
CA PHE A 362 -1.11 -15.13 -7.30
C PHE A 362 -0.98 -16.65 -7.16
N ALA A 363 -1.94 -17.43 -7.68
CA ALA A 363 -1.97 -18.88 -7.53
C ALA A 363 -1.59 -19.62 -8.82
N SER A 364 -1.35 -18.90 -9.93
CA SER A 364 -0.95 -19.48 -11.22
C SER A 364 0.55 -19.80 -11.24
N GLU A 365 0.88 -20.98 -10.74
CA GLU A 365 1.82 -21.97 -11.31
C GLU A 365 1.89 -23.16 -10.35
N ALA A 366 1.06 -24.17 -10.61
CA ALA A 366 1.21 -25.56 -10.19
C ALA A 366 0.07 -26.41 -10.78
N GLU A 367 -0.06 -26.41 -12.11
CA GLU A 367 -0.61 -27.56 -12.81
C GLU A 367 0.45 -28.01 -13.81
N THR A 368 1.34 -28.88 -13.38
CA THR A 368 1.96 -29.84 -14.29
C THR A 368 0.98 -31.01 -14.42
N PRO A 369 0.16 -31.10 -15.48
CA PRO A 369 -0.54 -32.33 -15.80
C PRO A 369 0.50 -33.28 -16.43
N GLY A 370 1.03 -34.23 -15.66
CA GLY A 370 2.02 -35.15 -16.21
C GLY A 370 2.74 -36.09 -15.25
N SER A 371 2.06 -36.65 -14.26
CA SER A 371 2.42 -37.98 -13.76
C SER A 371 1.21 -38.87 -13.97
N ALA A 372 1.03 -39.28 -15.22
CA ALA A 372 0.22 -40.44 -15.56
C ALA A 372 1.17 -41.64 -15.63
N ARG A 373 0.71 -42.72 -15.01
CA ARG A 373 1.30 -44.03 -14.82
C ARG A 373 2.00 -44.63 -16.02
#